data_AF-A0A4P6UWI7-F1
#
_entry.id   AF-A0A4P6UWI7-F1
#
_cell.length_a   1.000
_cell.length_b   1.000
_cell.length_c   1.000
_cell.angle_alpha   90.00
_cell.angle_beta   90.00
_cell.angle_gamma   90.00
#
_symmetry.space_group_name_H-M   'P 1'
#
loop_
_entity.id
_entity.type
_entity.pdbx_description
1 polymer ?
#
loop_
_entity_poly.entity_id
_entity_poly.type
_entity_poly.pdbx_seq_one_letter_code
_entity_poly.pdbx_strand_id
1 'polypeptide(L)' 'MLVDNLIIRRKRLEALASLLVSHDMKKINEEFYELIAQDKLPSDNNPYEVDWSKYDSLAPREEAVN' A
#
# COMPACT_ATOMS: atom_id res chain seq x y z
N MET A 1 2.13 -7.97 -10.44
CA MET A 1 1.66 -6.57 -10.51
C MET A 1 2.88 -5.68 -10.68
N LEU A 2 3.17 -5.27 -11.91
CA LEU A 2 4.20 -4.29 -12.20
C LEU A 2 3.55 -2.92 -12.10
N VAL A 3 4.09 -2.05 -11.25
CA VAL A 3 3.73 -0.64 -11.26
C VAL A 3 4.33 -0.07 -12.55
N ASP A 4 3.50 0.23 -13.54
CA ASP A 4 3.96 0.69 -14.86
C ASP A 4 4.70 2.04 -14.78
N ASN A 5 4.42 2.81 -13.73
CA ASN A 5 5.10 4.07 -13.47
C ASN A 5 6.48 3.85 -12.81
N LEU A 6 7.53 3.94 -13.63
CA LEU A 6 8.93 3.79 -13.21
C LEU A 6 9.36 4.79 -12.12
N ILE A 7 8.77 5.99 -12.08
CA ILE A 7 9.07 7.01 -11.08
C ILE A 7 8.53 6.58 -9.71
N ILE A 8 7.28 6.09 -9.67
CA ILE A 8 6.67 5.56 -8.44
C ILE A 8 7.45 4.34 -7.95
N ARG A 9 7.83 3.44 -8.86
CA ARG A 9 8.64 2.28 -8.54
C ARG A 9 9.98 2.66 -7.89
N ARG A 10 10.68 3.67 -8.44
CA ARG A 10 11.94 4.16 -7.86
C ARG A 10 11.73 4.71 -6.45
N LYS A 11 10.72 5.58 -6.25
CA LYS A 11 10.41 6.14 -4.92
C LYS A 11 10.10 5.06 -3.88
N ARG A 12 9.36 4.01 -4.26
CA ARG A 12 9.08 2.87 -3.38
C ARG A 12 10.35 2.12 -2.99
N LEU A 13 11.28 1.92 -3.92
CA LEU A 13 12.56 1.28 -3.62
C LEU A 13 13.43 2.13 -2.68
N GLU A 14 13.45 3.44 -2.88
CA GLU A 14 14.17 4.38 -2.00
C GLU A 14 13.57 4.37 -0.58
N ALA A 15 12.25 4.37 -0.44
CA ALA A 15 11.57 4.25 0.86
C ALA A 15 11.88 2.92 1.55
N LEU A 16 11.85 1.80 0.82
CA LEU A 16 12.22 0.49 1.37
C LEU A 16 13.68 0.44 1.84
N ALA A 17 14.60 1.02 1.06
CA ALA A 17 16.00 1.11 1.45
C ALA A 17 16.18 1.94 2.73
N SER A 18 15.46 3.06 2.87
CA SER A 18 15.45 3.89 4.09
C SER A 18 15.00 3.10 5.32
N LEU A 19 13.93 2.30 5.19
CA LEU A 19 13.43 1.47 6.28
C LEU A 19 14.45 0.43 6.72
N LEU A 20 15.11 -0.24 5.77
CA LEU A 20 16.11 -1.28 6.05
C LEU A 20 17.35 -0.74 6.78
N VAL A 21 17.67 0.55 6.59
CA VAL A 21 18.78 1.22 7.30
C VAL A 21 18.36 1.67 8.69
N SER A 22 17.09 2.04 8.87
CA SER A 22 16.59 2.70 10.08
C SER A 22 15.97 1.75 11.10
N HIS A 23 15.53 0.57 10.67
CA HIS A 23 14.78 -0.37 11.47
C HIS A 23 15.27 -1.80 11.22
N ASP A 24 15.18 -2.66 12.23
CA ASP A 24 15.42 -4.08 12.04
C ASP A 24 14.26 -4.76 11.29
N MET A 25 14.52 -5.93 10.72
CA MET A 25 13.55 -6.68 9.92
C MET A 25 12.29 -7.09 10.69
N LYS A 26 12.39 -7.29 12.01
CA LYS A 26 11.24 -7.69 12.83
C LYS A 26 10.27 -6.52 12.98
N LYS A 27 10.81 -5.34 13.32
CA LYS A 27 10.02 -4.11 13.41
C LYS A 27 9.42 -3.71 12.07
N ILE A 28 10.17 -3.82 10.97
CA ILE A 28 9.64 -3.58 9.63
C ILE A 28 8.47 -4.52 9.33
N ASN A 29 8.55 -5.80 9.70
CA ASN A 29 7.47 -6.76 9.47
C ASN A 29 6.22 -6.45 10.31
N GLU A 30 6.39 -6.02 11.56
CA GLU A 30 5.29 -5.75 12.48
C GLU A 30 4.61 -4.39 12.22
N GLU A 31 5.36 -3.37 11.79
CA GLU A 31 4.92 -1.97 11.70
C GLU A 31 5.05 -1.39 10.28
N PHE A 32 5.10 -2.24 9.25
CA PHE A 32 5.41 -1.82 7.87
C PHE A 32 4.56 -0.64 7.40
N TYR A 33 3.24 -0.72 7.61
CA TYR A 33 2.28 0.24 7.08
C TYR A 33 2.37 1.59 7.81
N GLU A 34 2.62 1.57 9.10
CA GLU A 34 2.83 2.74 9.94
C GLU A 34 4.12 3.47 9.52
N LEU A 35 5.20 2.71 9.31
CA LEU A 35 6.50 3.23 8.92
C LEU A 35 6.48 3.88 7.53
N ILE A 36 5.82 3.26 6.55
CA ILE A 36 5.69 3.87 5.21
C ILE A 36 4.63 4.96 5.12
N ALA A 37 3.68 5.02 6.06
CA ALA A 37 2.69 6.11 6.10
C ALA A 37 3.32 7.42 6.59
N GLN A 38 4.28 7.35 7.52
CA GLN A 38 5.04 8.50 8.01
C GLN A 38 5.92 9.14 6.92
N ASP A 39 6.38 8.33 5.95
CA ASP A 39 7.22 8.77 4.83
C ASP A 39 6.42 9.31 3.62
N LYS A 40 5.08 9.22 3.61
CA LYS A 40 4.26 9.59 2.43
C LYS A 40 3.84 11.05 2.41
N LEU A 41 3.97 11.65 1.22
CA LEU A 41 3.43 12.96 0.86
C LEU A 41 1.89 12.99 0.99
N PRO A 42 1.30 14.07 1.51
CA PRO A 42 -0.11 14.16 1.91
C PRO A 42 -1.15 14.08 0.77
N SER A 43 -0.76 13.85 -0.50
CA SER A 43 -1.66 13.96 -1.65
C SER A 43 -2.01 12.63 -2.35
N ASP A 44 -1.53 11.49 -1.85
CA ASP A 44 -1.80 10.20 -2.51
C ASP A 44 -3.04 9.54 -1.89
N ASN A 45 -4.23 9.82 -2.45
CA ASN A 45 -5.52 9.28 -1.97
C ASN A 45 -5.62 7.74 -2.04
N ASN A 46 -4.69 7.06 -2.71
CA ASN A 46 -4.58 5.60 -2.70
C ASN A 46 -3.11 5.16 -2.54
N PRO A 47 -2.54 5.29 -1.34
CA PRO A 47 -1.11 5.13 -1.12
C PRO A 47 -0.62 3.69 -1.29
N TYR A 48 -1.54 2.72 -1.36
CA TYR A 48 -1.26 1.29 -1.49
C TYR A 48 -1.75 0.70 -2.81
N GLU A 49 -2.30 1.51 -3.72
CA GLU A 49 -2.94 1.06 -4.96
C GLU A 49 -3.95 -0.07 -4.72
N VAL A 50 -4.58 -0.09 -3.54
CA VAL A 50 -5.59 -1.08 -3.20
C VAL A 50 -6.84 -0.70 -3.96
N ASP A 51 -7.28 -1.59 -4.83
CA ASP A 51 -8.52 -1.45 -5.57
C ASP A 51 -9.66 -2.07 -4.76
N TRP A 52 -10.28 -1.24 -3.90
CA TRP A 52 -11.40 -1.65 -3.06
C TRP A 52 -12.61 -2.14 -3.87
N SER A 53 -12.75 -1.73 -5.13
CA SER A 53 -13.82 -2.23 -5.99
C SER A 53 -13.72 -3.74 -6.25
N LYS A 54 -12.51 -4.31 -6.22
CA LYS A 54 -12.30 -5.77 -6.28
C LYS A 54 -12.78 -6.46 -5.02
N TYR A 55 -12.55 -5.86 -3.85
CA TYR A 55 -13.07 -6.39 -2.60
C TYR A 55 -14.60 -6.32 -2.56
N ASP A 56 -15.18 -5.17 -2.94
CA ASP A 56 -16.62 -4.97 -3.01
C ASP A 56 -17.29 -5.94 -3.99
N SER A 57 -16.60 -6.33 -5.07
CA SER A 57 -17.11 -7.33 -6.02
C SER A 57 -17.25 -8.73 -5.43
N LEU A 58 -16.54 -9.02 -4.33
CA LEU A 58 -16.64 -10.28 -3.58
C LEU A 58 -17.73 -10.24 -2.52
N ALA A 59 -18.29 -9.06 -2.22
CA ALA A 59 -19.43 -8.95 -1.31
C ALA A 59 -20.62 -9.71 -1.92
N PRO A 60 -21.32 -10.55 -1.13
CA PRO A 60 -22.56 -11.16 -1.58
C PRO A 60 -23.50 -10.05 -2.05
N ARG A 61 -23.94 -10.12 -3.30
CA ARG A 61 -25.02 -9.24 -3.76
C ARG A 61 -26.23 -9.68 -2.97
N GLU A 62 -26.74 -8.84 -2.07
CA GLU A 62 -28.03 -9.08 -1.44
C GLU A 62 -29.02 -9.38 -2.56
N GLU A 63 -29.50 -10.63 -2.61
CA GLU A 63 -30.55 -11.02 -3.54
C GLU A 63 -31.71 -10.08 -3.25
N ALA A 64 -32.06 -9.24 -4.22
CA ALA A 64 -33.22 -8.39 -4.13
C ALA A 64 -34.43 -9.29 -3.85
N VAL A 65 -34.89 -9.26 -2.60
CA VAL A 65 -36.10 -9.95 -2.16
C VAL A 65 -37.25 -9.25 -2.90
N ASN A 66 -37.77 -9.92 -3.93
CA ASN A 66 -39.00 -9.52 -4.63
C ASN A 66 -40.21 -9.63 -3.72
#